data_AF-W6ZT51-F1
#
_entry.id   AF-W6ZT51-F1
#
_cell.length_a   1.000
_cell.length_b   1.000
_cell.length_c   1.000
_cell.angle_alpha   90.00
_cell.angle_beta   90.00
_cell.angle_gamma   90.00
#
_symmetry.space_group_name_H-M   'P 1'
#
loop_
_entity.id
_entity.type
_entity.pdbx_description
1 polymer ?
#
loop_
_entity_poly.entity_id
_entity_poly.type
_entity_poly.pdbx_seq_one_letter_code
_entity_poly.pdbx_strand_id
1 'polypeptide(L)'
;MYTMSHRTENQEQEEVNARVAFIVPKSHVKTVKSALERAGQLDRSSKIVPELCENHTTLAAHTTLKQGDVVSIRESSTTKASSTQGETRLSLFEYDSVKGHNVQLPAGKDALVPVQEESVSQQRMRIPTTIFYLSISSDTNADLTEENNDGFKSAILQNLNLEYLHNDIELAHHAAGASPLKSSAMKSPMHRALKEALSTLQDSVLADMDLSPGVLVSAFPDGYSIYKPMLLLPHNAFGSTEWEIFLSRHAVDSELLAPVWQHVAASVGATHVAINSPIPPKTNINPNMDLGISQNQENILRRPVNLVPIHGDFGPSPTPQTISCPTATDFERALWVTTKQNGIWQVWAPLYTMFSRGNIREKTRILNLAAVTTDLDEASAAVDLYAGIGYFAFSYKKSGEYRQDGIRRVLCWEINPWSVEGLRRGAERNGWLCKIIKGDDLCQLRQTSAEAPNGLAFPALKETDIQKADFWVFQASNEGARSDYAAMSTSSGLVCQLPIRHVNLGLLPASTLSWGIAVDMLDGQRGGWIHVHENIGIREVESRSKEIEGEIDKLVKRRNDKTCNMAARVEHVEWVKMYAPGVVHCVLDVHVQGIL
;
A
#
# COMPACT_ATOMS: atom_id res chain seq x y z
N MET A 1 -13.30 53.09 50.73
CA MET A 1 -12.07 52.69 50.02
C MET A 1 -12.44 51.61 49.02
N TYR A 2 -11.94 51.77 47.80
CA TYR A 2 -12.22 51.03 46.57
C TYR A 2 -12.07 49.50 46.63
N THR A 3 -12.95 48.80 45.89
CA THR A 3 -12.65 47.77 44.85
C THR A 3 -13.98 47.26 44.25
N MET A 4 -14.46 47.85 43.15
CA MET A 4 -14.28 47.43 41.74
C MET A 4 -14.84 46.05 41.37
N SER A 5 -16.09 46.10 40.89
CA SER A 5 -16.66 45.23 39.86
C SER A 5 -16.21 45.75 38.50
N HIS A 6 -15.62 44.92 37.64
CA HIS A 6 -15.65 45.14 36.19
C HIS A 6 -15.72 43.82 35.44
N ARG A 7 -16.85 43.66 34.75
CA ARG A 7 -17.04 42.77 33.60
C ARG A 7 -15.94 43.02 32.58
N THR A 8 -15.31 41.96 32.09
CA THR A 8 -14.49 41.98 30.88
C THR A 8 -15.40 42.08 29.66
N GLU A 9 -15.56 43.30 29.16
CA GLU A 9 -15.81 43.58 27.74
C GLU A 9 -14.58 43.10 26.95
N ASN A 10 -14.79 42.10 26.10
CA ASN A 10 -14.21 41.96 24.75
C ASN A 10 -14.55 40.56 24.21
N GLN A 11 -15.85 40.28 24.19
CA GLN A 11 -16.48 39.16 23.47
C GLN A 11 -17.05 39.64 22.12
N GLU A 12 -16.59 40.77 21.60
CA GLU A 12 -17.01 41.34 20.32
C GLU A 12 -15.77 41.79 19.53
N GLN A 13 -15.15 40.86 18.79
CA GLN A 13 -14.55 41.10 17.46
C GLN A 13 -14.06 39.76 16.85
N GLU A 14 -14.92 38.74 16.75
CA GLU A 14 -14.71 37.69 15.73
C GLU A 14 -15.17 38.27 14.39
N GLU A 15 -14.28 39.00 13.70
CA GLU A 15 -14.46 39.27 12.28
C GLU A 15 -14.57 37.93 11.55
N VAL A 16 -15.70 37.73 10.87
CA VAL A 16 -16.02 36.55 10.05
C VAL A 16 -15.09 36.52 8.83
N ASN A 17 -13.85 36.07 9.02
CA ASN A 17 -12.89 35.95 7.93
C ASN A 17 -13.22 34.71 7.08
N ALA A 18 -13.85 34.92 5.92
CA ALA A 18 -14.14 33.87 4.95
C ALA A 18 -12.84 33.22 4.45
N ARG A 19 -12.79 31.89 4.46
CA ARG A 19 -11.66 31.13 3.89
C ARG A 19 -11.88 30.88 2.41
N VAL A 20 -10.77 30.88 1.67
CA VAL A 20 -10.74 30.57 0.24
C VAL A 20 -10.75 29.04 0.04
N ALA A 21 -11.52 28.57 -0.93
CA ALA A 21 -11.48 27.21 -1.44
C ALA A 21 -11.14 27.25 -2.94
N PHE A 22 -10.32 26.33 -3.41
CA PHE A 22 -9.95 26.22 -4.81
C PHE A 22 -10.91 25.24 -5.50
N ILE A 23 -11.55 25.69 -6.57
CA ILE A 23 -12.34 24.87 -7.46
C ILE A 23 -11.48 24.53 -8.66
N VAL A 24 -11.22 23.25 -8.87
CA VAL A 24 -10.29 22.81 -9.92
C VAL A 24 -10.84 21.59 -10.66
N PRO A 25 -10.55 21.43 -11.97
CA PRO A 25 -10.78 20.17 -12.66
C PRO A 25 -10.17 18.99 -11.91
N LYS A 26 -10.85 17.84 -11.90
CA LYS A 26 -10.37 16.63 -11.21
C LYS A 26 -8.94 16.23 -11.60
N SER A 27 -8.55 16.47 -12.85
CA SER A 27 -7.18 16.26 -13.36
C SER A 27 -6.13 17.07 -12.59
N HIS A 28 -6.47 18.28 -12.14
CA HIS A 28 -5.55 19.22 -11.48
C HIS A 28 -5.51 19.08 -9.94
N VAL A 29 -6.41 18.28 -9.35
CA VAL A 29 -6.49 18.12 -7.88
C VAL A 29 -5.16 17.72 -7.26
N LYS A 30 -4.46 16.75 -7.85
CA LYS A 30 -3.19 16.26 -7.30
C LYS A 30 -2.14 17.37 -7.28
N THR A 31 -2.00 18.09 -8.39
CA THR A 31 -1.04 19.18 -8.56
C THR A 31 -1.31 20.32 -7.58
N VAL A 32 -2.57 20.77 -7.50
CA VAL A 32 -2.99 21.89 -6.65
C VAL A 32 -2.89 21.50 -5.17
N LYS A 33 -3.33 20.30 -4.80
CA LYS A 33 -3.19 19.78 -3.43
C LYS A 33 -1.73 19.72 -3.00
N SER A 34 -0.84 19.18 -3.83
CA SER A 34 0.59 19.10 -3.50
C SER A 34 1.24 20.48 -3.36
N ALA A 35 0.84 21.47 -4.15
CA ALA A 35 1.31 22.85 -3.99
C ALA A 35 0.85 23.47 -2.66
N LEU A 36 -0.44 23.33 -2.32
CA LEU A 36 -0.99 23.79 -1.03
C LEU A 36 -0.36 23.07 0.17
N GLU A 37 -0.06 21.77 0.06
CA GLU A 37 0.63 21.01 1.11
C GLU A 37 2.07 21.51 1.32
N ARG A 38 2.81 21.81 0.24
CA ARG A 38 4.16 22.38 0.34
C ARG A 38 4.16 23.76 0.98
N ALA A 39 3.15 24.57 0.71
CA ALA A 39 2.98 25.90 1.28
C ALA A 39 2.38 25.89 2.69
N GLY A 40 1.96 24.73 3.23
CA GLY A 40 1.27 24.64 4.52
C GLY A 40 -0.14 25.26 4.51
N GLN A 41 -0.72 25.45 3.32
CA GLN A 41 -1.97 26.19 3.09
C GLN A 41 -3.18 25.28 2.79
N LEU A 42 -3.02 23.96 2.87
CA LEU A 42 -4.13 23.01 2.75
C LEU A 42 -4.88 22.88 4.09
N ASP A 43 -6.20 23.08 4.10
CA ASP A 43 -7.01 22.76 5.27
C ASP A 43 -7.18 21.23 5.38
N ARG A 44 -6.50 20.65 6.38
CA ARG A 44 -6.53 19.20 6.64
C ARG A 44 -7.75 18.75 7.44
N SER A 45 -8.50 19.68 8.03
CA SER A 45 -9.72 19.37 8.78
C SER A 45 -10.92 19.09 7.86
N SER A 46 -10.84 19.56 6.60
CA SER A 46 -11.90 19.48 5.60
C SER A 46 -11.51 18.54 4.45
N LYS A 47 -12.45 17.69 3.98
CA LYS A 47 -12.20 16.78 2.85
C LYS A 47 -12.29 17.54 1.52
N ILE A 48 -11.48 17.14 0.54
CA ILE A 48 -11.65 17.55 -0.87
C ILE A 48 -12.91 16.84 -1.39
N VAL A 49 -13.88 17.60 -1.88
CA VAL A 49 -15.19 17.07 -2.32
C VAL A 49 -15.47 17.49 -3.76
N PRO A 50 -16.24 16.71 -4.54
CA PRO A 50 -16.78 17.18 -5.80
C PRO A 50 -17.60 18.44 -5.59
N GLU A 51 -17.48 19.40 -6.50
CA GLU A 51 -18.36 20.57 -6.48
C GLU A 51 -19.77 20.17 -6.92
N LEU A 52 -20.77 20.58 -6.14
CA LEU A 52 -22.18 20.39 -6.50
C LEU A 52 -22.52 21.42 -7.56
N CYS A 53 -22.89 20.96 -8.75
CA CYS A 53 -23.36 21.82 -9.83
C CYS A 53 -24.73 22.37 -9.44
N GLU A 54 -24.78 23.56 -8.84
CA GLU A 54 -26.04 24.31 -8.69
C GLU A 54 -26.40 24.88 -10.07
N ASN A 55 -27.33 24.22 -10.76
CA ASN A 55 -27.94 24.75 -11.97
C ASN A 55 -28.72 26.02 -11.61
N HIS A 56 -28.15 27.19 -11.93
CA HIS A 56 -28.90 28.44 -11.91
C HIS A 56 -29.87 28.51 -13.10
N THR A 57 -31.12 28.19 -12.78
CA THR A 57 -32.35 28.91 -13.13
C THR A 57 -32.44 29.61 -14.49
N THR A 58 -33.34 29.12 -15.36
CA THR A 58 -34.07 30.00 -16.29
C THR A 58 -35.56 29.68 -16.25
N LEU A 59 -36.31 30.77 -16.36
CA LEU A 59 -37.72 31.00 -16.06
C LEU A 59 -38.74 30.01 -16.64
N ALA A 60 -39.86 29.97 -15.92
CA ALA A 60 -41.13 29.33 -16.22
C ALA A 60 -41.64 29.51 -17.66
N ALA A 61 -42.24 28.44 -18.20
CA ALA A 61 -43.37 28.53 -19.11
C ALA A 61 -44.31 27.34 -18.89
N HIS A 62 -45.57 27.66 -18.60
CA HIS A 62 -46.70 26.76 -18.48
C HIS A 62 -46.91 25.91 -19.74
N THR A 63 -47.15 24.60 -19.61
CA THR A 63 -48.22 23.93 -20.37
C THR A 63 -48.71 22.67 -19.66
N THR A 64 -50.00 22.66 -19.40
CA THR A 64 -50.87 21.62 -18.87
C THR A 64 -50.96 20.41 -19.80
N LEU A 65 -51.06 19.16 -19.28
CA LEU A 65 -52.11 18.16 -19.59
C LEU A 65 -51.71 16.69 -19.28
N LYS A 66 -52.54 16.07 -18.43
CA LYS A 66 -53.13 14.70 -18.47
C LYS A 66 -52.28 13.43 -18.35
N GLN A 67 -52.36 12.83 -17.15
CA GLN A 67 -53.00 11.54 -16.77
C GLN A 67 -53.39 10.50 -17.85
N GLY A 68 -53.04 9.22 -17.57
CA GLY A 68 -53.49 7.97 -18.25
C GLY A 68 -52.39 7.37 -19.13
N ASP A 69 -51.98 6.10 -19.09
CA ASP A 69 -52.68 4.87 -18.73
C ASP A 69 -51.72 3.74 -18.31
N VAL A 70 -52.28 2.80 -17.53
CA VAL A 70 -51.76 1.49 -17.15
C VAL A 70 -51.96 0.49 -18.29
N VAL A 71 -50.94 -0.30 -18.66
CA VAL A 71 -51.13 -1.71 -19.06
C VAL A 71 -49.90 -2.55 -18.66
N SER A 72 -50.17 -3.68 -18.01
CA SER A 72 -49.26 -4.76 -17.61
C SER A 72 -49.41 -5.96 -18.54
N ILE A 73 -48.55 -6.97 -18.34
CA ILE A 73 -48.64 -8.39 -18.78
C ILE A 73 -47.92 -8.60 -20.15
N ARG A 74 -46.96 -9.52 -20.33
CA ARG A 74 -46.94 -10.95 -19.96
C ARG A 74 -45.54 -11.58 -20.06
N GLU A 75 -45.21 -12.44 -19.09
CA GLU A 75 -44.19 -13.51 -19.26
C GLU A 75 -44.70 -14.58 -20.23
N SER A 76 -43.79 -15.18 -21.00
CA SER A 76 -43.95 -16.57 -21.43
C SER A 76 -42.59 -17.25 -21.57
N SER A 77 -42.47 -18.36 -20.88
CA SER A 77 -41.40 -19.34 -20.93
C SER A 77 -41.61 -20.31 -22.10
N THR A 78 -40.53 -20.82 -22.71
CA THR A 78 -40.35 -22.26 -23.01
C THR A 78 -39.01 -22.57 -23.73
N THR A 79 -38.18 -23.33 -23.02
CA THR A 79 -37.43 -24.54 -23.44
C THR A 79 -36.60 -24.61 -24.74
N LYS A 80 -35.38 -25.12 -24.51
CA LYS A 80 -34.64 -26.24 -25.14
C LYS A 80 -33.32 -25.90 -25.85
N ALA A 81 -32.37 -26.79 -25.58
CA ALA A 81 -30.94 -26.74 -25.86
C ALA A 81 -30.58 -27.13 -27.30
N SER A 82 -29.45 -26.61 -27.80
CA SER A 82 -28.49 -27.36 -28.61
C SER A 82 -27.16 -26.62 -28.70
N SER A 83 -26.09 -27.35 -28.40
CA SER A 83 -24.69 -27.04 -28.63
C SER A 83 -24.34 -26.90 -30.12
N THR A 84 -23.66 -25.83 -30.51
CA THR A 84 -22.69 -25.87 -31.63
C THR A 84 -21.67 -24.75 -31.50
N GLN A 85 -20.44 -25.08 -31.90
CA GLN A 85 -19.23 -24.27 -31.90
C GLN A 85 -19.40 -22.91 -32.56
N GLY A 86 -18.73 -21.89 -32.00
CA GLY A 86 -18.50 -20.59 -32.63
C GLY A 86 -17.17 -20.04 -32.16
N GLU A 87 -16.19 -20.01 -33.07
CA GLU A 87 -14.90 -19.36 -32.89
C GLU A 87 -15.10 -17.87 -32.59
N THR A 88 -14.79 -17.45 -31.37
CA THR A 88 -14.73 -16.02 -31.03
C THR A 88 -13.35 -15.49 -31.41
N ARG A 89 -13.24 -14.97 -32.63
CA ARG A 89 -12.08 -14.22 -33.12
C ARG A 89 -11.94 -12.95 -32.25
N LEU A 90 -10.96 -12.94 -31.35
CA LEU A 90 -10.61 -11.79 -30.52
C LEU A 90 -10.18 -10.61 -31.40
N SER A 91 -10.84 -9.46 -31.27
CA SER A 91 -10.45 -8.21 -31.93
C SER A 91 -9.19 -7.64 -31.27
N LEU A 92 -8.21 -7.23 -32.08
CA LEU A 92 -7.01 -6.52 -31.65
C LEU A 92 -7.37 -5.18 -31.00
N PHE A 93 -6.90 -4.94 -29.78
CA PHE A 93 -6.92 -3.64 -29.11
C PHE A 93 -5.49 -3.08 -29.08
N GLU A 94 -5.34 -1.78 -29.32
CA GLU A 94 -4.08 -1.07 -29.09
C GLU A 94 -4.23 -0.18 -27.84
N TYR A 95 -3.19 -0.17 -27.00
CA TYR A 95 -3.18 0.50 -25.71
C TYR A 95 -2.66 1.94 -25.87
N ASP A 96 -3.50 2.93 -25.56
CA ASP A 96 -3.10 4.34 -25.55
C ASP A 96 -2.40 4.66 -24.22
N SER A 97 -1.07 4.80 -24.30
CA SER A 97 -0.19 5.06 -23.16
C SER A 97 -0.39 6.42 -22.49
N VAL A 98 -1.09 7.36 -23.14
CA VAL A 98 -1.36 8.70 -22.60
C VAL A 98 -2.68 8.73 -21.81
N LYS A 99 -3.67 7.91 -22.20
CA LYS A 99 -5.02 7.92 -21.61
C LYS A 99 -5.34 6.71 -20.72
N GLY A 100 -4.53 5.65 -20.75
CA GLY A 100 -4.60 4.54 -19.80
C GLY A 100 -5.80 3.61 -19.98
N HIS A 101 -6.32 3.46 -21.19
CA HIS A 101 -7.39 2.52 -21.53
C HIS A 101 -7.26 1.99 -22.96
N ASN A 102 -7.84 0.81 -23.24
CA ASN A 102 -7.82 0.17 -24.56
C ASN A 102 -8.77 0.89 -25.52
N VAL A 103 -8.29 1.26 -26.71
CA VAL A 103 -9.09 1.88 -27.77
C VAL A 103 -9.32 0.85 -28.87
N GLN A 104 -10.57 0.73 -29.33
CA GLN A 104 -10.94 -0.16 -30.43
C GLN A 104 -10.74 0.57 -31.76
N LEU A 105 -10.05 -0.04 -32.72
CA LEU A 105 -9.86 0.54 -34.06
C LEU A 105 -11.22 0.68 -34.77
N PRO A 106 -11.52 1.82 -35.41
CA PRO A 106 -12.75 1.98 -36.17
C PRO A 106 -12.68 1.18 -37.47
N ALA A 107 -13.65 0.28 -37.67
CA ALA A 107 -13.91 -0.32 -38.96
C ALA A 107 -14.60 0.72 -39.85
N GLY A 108 -13.85 1.32 -40.78
CA GLY A 108 -14.37 2.33 -41.69
C GLY A 108 -14.87 1.74 -43.01
N LYS A 109 -16.15 1.98 -43.33
CA LYS A 109 -16.55 2.65 -44.58
C LYS A 109 -17.80 3.50 -44.36
N ASP A 110 -17.61 4.80 -44.63
CA ASP A 110 -18.52 5.84 -45.12
C ASP A 110 -19.87 6.11 -44.42
N ALA A 111 -19.96 7.28 -43.76
CA ALA A 111 -20.92 8.35 -44.12
C ALA A 111 -20.72 9.60 -43.24
N LEU A 112 -20.61 10.76 -43.90
CA LEU A 112 -20.54 12.12 -43.35
C LEU A 112 -21.88 12.60 -42.78
N VAL A 113 -21.95 13.03 -41.51
CA VAL A 113 -22.99 13.91 -40.91
C VAL A 113 -22.35 14.67 -39.70
N PRO A 114 -22.67 15.96 -39.43
CA PRO A 114 -21.73 16.91 -38.82
C PRO A 114 -21.61 16.82 -37.29
N VAL A 115 -20.44 17.21 -36.81
CA VAL A 115 -20.02 17.30 -35.41
C VAL A 115 -20.89 18.31 -34.66
N GLN A 116 -21.67 17.83 -33.69
CA GLN A 116 -22.01 18.60 -32.50
C GLN A 116 -20.90 18.33 -31.47
N GLU A 117 -20.18 19.38 -31.06
CA GLU A 117 -19.25 19.31 -29.93
C GLU A 117 -20.05 19.02 -28.65
N GLU A 118 -20.01 17.77 -28.19
CA GLU A 118 -20.44 17.43 -26.84
C GLU A 118 -19.39 17.97 -25.85
N SER A 119 -19.75 19.02 -25.12
CA SER A 119 -18.96 19.55 -24.00
C SER A 119 -18.79 18.46 -22.93
N VAL A 120 -17.60 17.87 -22.84
CA VAL A 120 -17.24 16.97 -21.74
C VAL A 120 -17.23 17.79 -20.45
N SER A 121 -18.28 17.69 -19.64
CA SER A 121 -18.30 18.33 -18.32
C SER A 121 -17.23 17.68 -17.43
N GLN A 122 -16.05 18.28 -17.33
CA GLN A 122 -15.01 17.81 -16.42
C GLN A 122 -15.49 18.03 -14.99
N GLN A 123 -15.63 16.93 -14.22
CA GLN A 123 -15.99 16.98 -12.81
C GLN A 123 -15.03 17.91 -12.06
N ARG A 124 -15.54 19.01 -11.49
CA ARG A 124 -14.76 19.94 -10.68
C ARG A 124 -14.76 19.52 -9.22
N MET A 125 -13.67 19.84 -8.54
CA MET A 125 -13.37 19.40 -7.19
C MET A 125 -13.02 20.63 -6.36
N ARG A 126 -13.63 20.73 -5.18
CA ARG A 126 -13.40 21.80 -4.22
C ARG A 126 -12.34 21.38 -3.21
N ILE A 127 -11.25 22.14 -3.16
CA ILE A 127 -10.11 21.94 -2.27
C ILE A 127 -10.13 23.05 -1.20
N PRO A 128 -10.41 22.72 0.07
CA PRO A 128 -10.42 23.70 1.15
C PRO A 128 -8.99 24.14 1.50
N THR A 129 -8.80 25.45 1.74
CA THR A 129 -7.50 26.03 2.08
C THR A 129 -7.55 26.73 3.44
N THR A 130 -6.38 27.00 4.00
CA THR A 130 -6.23 27.86 5.19
C THR A 130 -5.99 29.33 4.83
N ILE A 131 -6.14 29.69 3.55
CA ILE A 131 -5.94 31.06 3.05
C ILE A 131 -7.18 31.89 3.39
N PHE A 132 -6.95 33.04 4.01
CA PHE A 132 -8.01 34.00 4.33
C PHE A 132 -8.22 34.98 3.18
N TYR A 133 -9.48 35.34 2.95
CA TYR A 133 -9.81 36.44 2.06
C TYR A 133 -9.50 37.77 2.77
N LEU A 134 -8.59 38.58 2.23
CA LEU A 134 -8.36 39.94 2.77
C LEU A 134 -9.50 40.85 2.33
N SER A 135 -10.50 41.06 3.20
CA SER A 135 -11.38 42.22 3.07
C SER A 135 -10.62 43.44 3.59
N ILE A 136 -10.16 44.33 2.70
CA ILE A 136 -9.64 45.62 3.11
C ILE A 136 -10.82 46.42 3.68
N SER A 137 -10.88 46.60 5.00
CA SER A 137 -11.84 47.49 5.63
C SER A 137 -11.29 48.92 5.67
N SER A 138 -11.85 49.81 4.84
CA SER A 138 -12.28 51.16 5.25
C SER A 138 -12.96 51.89 4.10
N ASP A 139 -14.19 52.32 4.37
CA ASP A 139 -14.92 53.44 3.79
C ASP A 139 -15.46 53.36 2.34
N THR A 140 -16.80 53.33 2.30
CA THR A 140 -17.70 53.91 1.29
C THR A 140 -17.68 53.33 -0.14
N ASN A 141 -18.77 52.63 -0.50
CA ASN A 141 -19.31 52.46 -1.86
C ASN A 141 -18.27 52.30 -2.98
N ALA A 142 -17.55 51.17 -2.98
CA ALA A 142 -16.87 50.68 -4.17
C ALA A 142 -17.51 49.36 -4.61
N ASP A 143 -18.15 49.40 -5.79
CA ASP A 143 -18.57 48.20 -6.53
C ASP A 143 -17.44 47.16 -6.54
N LEU A 144 -17.79 45.91 -6.24
CA LEU A 144 -16.90 44.75 -6.32
C LEU A 144 -16.54 44.51 -7.80
N THR A 145 -15.44 45.10 -8.28
CA THR A 145 -14.93 44.85 -9.63
C THR A 145 -14.24 43.50 -9.70
N GLU A 146 -14.47 42.75 -10.79
CA GLU A 146 -13.80 41.46 -11.08
C GLU A 146 -12.25 41.57 -11.06
N GLU A 147 -11.71 42.77 -11.33
CA GLU A 147 -10.28 43.07 -11.36
C GLU A 147 -9.57 42.86 -10.00
N ASN A 148 -10.24 43.14 -8.87
CA ASN A 148 -9.64 42.95 -7.54
C ASN A 148 -9.52 41.45 -7.16
N ASN A 149 -10.44 40.61 -7.66
CA ASN A 149 -10.40 39.17 -7.43
C ASN A 149 -9.32 38.49 -8.29
N ASP A 150 -9.12 38.99 -9.51
CA ASP A 150 -8.10 38.47 -10.43
C ASP A 150 -6.67 38.77 -9.96
N GLY A 151 -6.42 39.97 -9.44
CA GLY A 151 -5.15 40.33 -8.81
C GLY A 151 -4.83 39.51 -7.56
N PHE A 152 -5.84 39.28 -6.70
CA PHE A 152 -5.72 38.43 -5.51
C PHE A 152 -5.44 36.97 -5.88
N LYS A 153 -6.17 36.43 -6.86
CA LYS A 153 -5.98 35.08 -7.39
C LYS A 153 -4.60 34.91 -8.02
N SER A 154 -4.14 35.87 -8.82
CA SER A 154 -2.81 35.87 -9.43
C SER A 154 -1.71 35.81 -8.37
N ALA A 155 -1.80 36.63 -7.30
CA ALA A 155 -0.83 36.63 -6.21
C ALA A 155 -0.77 35.28 -5.46
N ILE A 156 -1.92 34.67 -5.19
CA ILE A 156 -1.98 33.34 -4.55
C ILE A 156 -1.37 32.27 -5.46
N LEU A 157 -1.75 32.23 -6.74
CA LEU A 157 -1.28 31.22 -7.66
C LEU A 157 0.22 31.37 -7.96
N GLN A 158 0.75 32.59 -7.98
CA GLN A 158 2.17 32.87 -8.04
C GLN A 158 2.93 32.29 -6.83
N ASN A 159 2.44 32.54 -5.61
CA ASN A 159 3.04 32.00 -4.37
C ASN A 159 3.01 30.47 -4.30
N LEU A 160 2.07 29.82 -5.00
CA LEU A 160 1.92 28.37 -5.06
C LEU A 160 2.63 27.73 -6.28
N ASN A 161 3.26 28.53 -7.15
CA ASN A 161 3.81 28.12 -8.44
C ASN A 161 2.76 27.42 -9.33
N LEU A 162 1.54 27.97 -9.40
CA LEU A 162 0.39 27.47 -10.15
C LEU A 162 -0.14 28.47 -11.20
N GLU A 163 0.65 29.47 -11.58
CA GLU A 163 0.26 30.52 -12.54
C GLU A 163 -0.24 29.96 -13.88
N TYR A 164 0.33 28.84 -14.34
CA TYR A 164 -0.10 28.18 -15.58
C TYR A 164 -1.49 27.55 -15.52
N LEU A 165 -2.06 27.39 -14.32
CA LEU A 165 -3.43 26.88 -14.10
C LEU A 165 -4.42 28.02 -13.79
N HIS A 166 -4.04 29.28 -14.02
CA HIS A 166 -4.86 30.42 -13.66
C HIS A 166 -6.29 30.34 -14.22
N ASN A 167 -6.45 29.91 -15.47
CA ASN A 167 -7.78 29.80 -16.09
C ASN A 167 -8.57 28.56 -15.64
N ASP A 168 -7.90 27.54 -15.09
CA ASP A 168 -8.53 26.29 -14.67
C ASP A 168 -8.96 26.32 -13.19
N ILE A 169 -8.38 27.21 -12.39
CA ILE A 169 -8.64 27.32 -10.96
C ILE A 169 -9.61 28.47 -10.71
N GLU A 170 -10.73 28.21 -10.05
CA GLU A 170 -11.63 29.24 -9.51
C GLU A 170 -11.50 29.33 -7.99
N LEU A 171 -11.70 30.53 -7.45
CA LEU A 171 -11.70 30.76 -6.00
C LEU A 171 -13.14 30.88 -5.52
N ALA A 172 -13.54 30.03 -4.57
CA ALA A 172 -14.83 30.13 -3.89
C ALA A 172 -14.65 30.47 -2.41
N HIS A 173 -15.66 31.07 -1.81
CA HIS A 173 -15.64 31.51 -0.42
C HIS A 173 -16.42 30.49 0.43
N HIS A 174 -15.95 30.20 1.64
CA HIS A 174 -16.73 29.47 2.64
C HIS A 174 -16.69 30.24 3.97
N ALA A 175 -17.85 30.72 4.41
CA ALA A 175 -18.03 31.25 5.75
C ALA A 175 -18.07 30.07 6.73
N ALA A 176 -17.32 30.16 7.82
CA ALA A 176 -17.41 29.23 8.94
C ALA A 176 -18.74 29.47 9.68
N GLY A 177 -19.86 29.12 9.05
CA GLY A 177 -21.20 29.17 9.62
C GLY A 177 -21.68 27.76 9.90
N ALA A 178 -22.05 27.50 11.15
CA ALA A 178 -22.57 26.24 11.65
C ALA A 178 -23.58 25.59 10.69
N SER A 179 -23.14 24.58 9.94
CA SER A 179 -24.07 23.63 9.35
C SER A 179 -24.69 22.81 10.48
N PRO A 180 -26.02 22.62 10.54
CA PRO A 180 -26.62 21.74 11.54
C PRO A 180 -25.96 20.37 11.39
N LEU A 181 -25.45 19.82 12.51
CA LEU A 181 -24.84 18.49 12.56
C LEU A 181 -25.75 17.48 11.88
N LYS A 182 -25.54 17.22 10.58
CA LYS A 182 -25.96 15.97 9.96
C LYS A 182 -25.06 14.91 10.60
N SER A 183 -25.62 14.22 11.58
CA SER A 183 -24.93 13.24 12.42
C SER A 183 -24.01 12.34 11.59
N SER A 184 -22.71 12.46 11.85
CA SER A 184 -21.62 11.78 11.14
C SER A 184 -21.56 10.27 11.41
N ALA A 185 -22.52 9.72 12.17
CA ALA A 185 -22.51 8.35 12.68
C ALA A 185 -22.82 7.25 11.63
N MET A 186 -23.02 7.58 10.35
CA MET A 186 -23.40 6.61 9.30
C MET A 186 -22.28 6.22 8.32
N LYS A 187 -21.00 6.52 8.62
CA LYS A 187 -19.92 6.46 7.62
C LYS A 187 -19.37 5.07 7.24
N SER A 188 -19.51 4.03 8.05
CA SER A 188 -19.06 2.67 7.68
C SER A 188 -19.80 1.55 8.44
N PRO A 189 -19.78 0.29 7.94
CA PRO A 189 -20.36 -0.85 8.66
C PRO A 189 -19.80 -0.98 10.09
N MET A 190 -18.50 -0.71 10.26
CA MET A 190 -17.82 -0.74 11.56
C MET A 190 -18.37 0.31 12.53
N HIS A 191 -18.54 1.57 12.11
CA HIS A 191 -19.08 2.62 12.99
C HIS A 191 -20.54 2.38 13.34
N ARG A 192 -21.32 1.86 12.39
CA ARG A 192 -22.71 1.47 12.63
C ARG A 192 -22.78 0.37 13.69
N ALA A 193 -21.99 -0.69 13.52
CA ALA A 193 -21.95 -1.79 14.47
C ALA A 193 -21.42 -1.34 15.84
N LEU A 194 -20.41 -0.48 15.88
CA LEU A 194 -19.89 0.09 17.12
C LEU A 194 -20.98 0.89 17.85
N LYS A 195 -21.74 1.72 17.13
CA LYS A 195 -22.87 2.46 17.71
C LYS A 195 -23.93 1.52 18.27
N GLU A 196 -24.39 0.56 17.46
CA GLU A 196 -25.40 -0.42 17.86
C GLU A 196 -24.97 -1.16 19.13
N ALA A 197 -23.73 -1.67 19.16
CA ALA A 197 -23.20 -2.40 20.29
C ALA A 197 -23.00 -1.53 21.54
N LEU A 198 -22.47 -0.32 21.41
CA LEU A 198 -22.34 0.61 22.53
C LEU A 198 -23.71 1.03 23.08
N SER A 199 -24.74 1.14 22.23
CA SER A 199 -26.12 1.40 22.67
C SER A 199 -26.76 0.22 23.42
N THR A 200 -26.17 -0.97 23.39
CA THR A 200 -26.61 -2.11 24.21
C THR A 200 -25.92 -2.18 25.57
N LEU A 201 -24.85 -1.38 25.79
CA LEU A 201 -24.27 -1.24 27.12
C LEU A 201 -25.31 -0.55 28.01
N GLN A 202 -25.43 -1.01 29.27
CA GLN A 202 -26.39 -0.47 30.22
C GLN A 202 -26.19 1.05 30.35
N ASP A 203 -27.28 1.82 30.27
CA ASP A 203 -27.25 3.29 30.28
C ASP A 203 -26.44 3.85 31.47
N SER A 204 -26.41 3.14 32.61
CA SER A 204 -25.64 3.52 33.80
C SER A 204 -24.12 3.60 33.57
N VAL A 205 -23.55 2.72 32.74
CA VAL A 205 -22.08 2.66 32.55
C VAL A 205 -21.55 3.92 31.89
N LEU A 206 -22.28 4.43 30.89
CA LEU A 206 -21.90 5.62 30.12
C LEU A 206 -22.40 6.90 30.78
N ALA A 207 -23.59 6.86 31.41
CA ALA A 207 -24.16 8.00 32.13
C ALA A 207 -23.29 8.44 33.32
N ASP A 208 -22.66 7.50 34.04
CA ASP A 208 -21.74 7.79 35.15
C ASP A 208 -20.44 8.52 34.74
N MET A 209 -20.24 8.73 33.44
CA MET A 209 -19.08 9.39 32.85
C MET A 209 -19.45 10.57 31.94
N ASP A 210 -20.72 10.96 31.89
CA ASP A 210 -21.26 11.95 30.93
C ASP A 210 -20.94 11.60 29.45
N LEU A 211 -20.86 10.30 29.14
CA LEU A 211 -20.60 9.80 27.79
C LEU A 211 -21.88 9.28 27.12
N SER A 212 -21.91 9.33 25.79
CA SER A 212 -22.96 8.67 25.01
C SER A 212 -22.36 7.82 23.88
N PRO A 213 -23.06 6.79 23.40
CA PRO A 213 -22.61 6.00 22.26
C PRO A 213 -22.31 6.87 21.03
N GLY A 214 -23.08 7.93 20.80
CA GLY A 214 -22.88 8.85 19.68
C GLY A 214 -21.57 9.63 19.77
N VAL A 215 -21.16 10.03 20.97
CA VAL A 215 -19.92 10.75 21.24
C VAL A 215 -18.71 9.83 21.00
N LEU A 216 -18.71 8.64 21.60
CA LEU A 216 -17.63 7.66 21.43
C LEU A 216 -17.44 7.25 19.96
N VAL A 217 -18.53 7.04 19.23
CA VAL A 217 -18.49 6.69 17.79
C VAL A 217 -17.95 7.86 16.96
N SER A 218 -18.29 9.10 17.32
CA SER A 218 -17.80 10.29 16.60
C SER A 218 -16.32 10.56 16.86
N ALA A 219 -15.82 10.18 18.03
CA ALA A 219 -14.41 10.27 18.44
C ALA A 219 -13.56 9.10 17.92
N PHE A 220 -14.18 8.04 17.40
CA PHE A 220 -13.48 6.87 16.85
C PHE A 220 -12.96 7.13 15.42
N PRO A 221 -11.81 6.59 15.01
CA PRO A 221 -11.25 6.85 13.68
C PRO A 221 -12.07 6.27 12.52
N ASP A 222 -12.22 7.07 11.46
CA ASP A 222 -12.84 6.66 10.18
C ASP A 222 -12.08 5.46 9.53
N GLY A 223 -10.75 5.38 9.73
CA GLY A 223 -9.87 4.44 9.02
C GLY A 223 -9.57 3.16 9.79
N TYR A 224 -9.74 2.00 9.12
CA TYR A 224 -9.39 0.68 9.64
C TYR A 224 -8.96 -0.25 8.49
N SER A 225 -8.34 -1.40 8.82
CA SER A 225 -7.96 -2.42 7.84
C SER A 225 -8.58 -3.76 8.19
N ILE A 226 -8.99 -4.53 7.17
CA ILE A 226 -9.49 -5.89 7.34
C ILE A 226 -8.50 -6.85 6.67
N TYR A 227 -7.94 -7.75 7.46
CA TYR A 227 -7.06 -8.82 7.04
C TYR A 227 -7.64 -10.12 7.56
N LYS A 228 -8.52 -10.77 6.80
CA LYS A 228 -9.36 -11.84 7.32
C LYS A 228 -8.54 -12.95 7.99
N PRO A 229 -8.90 -13.38 9.20
CA PRO A 229 -10.14 -13.03 9.91
C PRO A 229 -10.01 -11.85 10.91
N MET A 230 -9.01 -10.99 10.79
CA MET A 230 -8.71 -9.89 11.72
C MET A 230 -9.17 -8.50 11.21
N LEU A 231 -9.83 -7.76 12.09
CA LEU A 231 -10.02 -6.31 12.03
C LEU A 231 -8.84 -5.62 12.73
N LEU A 232 -8.13 -4.77 12.01
CA LEU A 232 -7.00 -4.01 12.51
C LEU A 232 -7.36 -2.52 12.64
N LEU A 233 -7.38 -2.05 13.87
CA LEU A 233 -7.60 -0.66 14.24
C LEU A 233 -6.28 0.13 14.16
N PRO A 234 -6.32 1.44 13.88
CA PRO A 234 -5.11 2.27 13.88
C PRO A 234 -4.60 2.50 15.32
N HIS A 235 -3.32 2.83 15.45
CA HIS A 235 -2.67 3.04 16.77
C HIS A 235 -3.33 4.11 17.64
N ASN A 236 -3.97 5.09 17.01
CA ASN A 236 -4.63 6.21 17.66
C ASN A 236 -6.14 5.97 17.87
N ALA A 237 -6.64 4.74 17.74
CA ALA A 237 -8.08 4.45 17.80
C ALA A 237 -8.77 4.91 19.08
N PHE A 238 -8.02 4.99 20.18
CA PHE A 238 -8.51 5.37 21.50
C PHE A 238 -7.81 6.62 22.05
N GLY A 239 -7.18 7.43 21.19
CA GLY A 239 -6.40 8.60 21.60
C GLY A 239 -7.21 9.88 21.83
N SER A 240 -8.54 9.81 21.74
CA SER A 240 -9.43 10.95 22.05
C SER A 240 -9.76 10.97 23.55
N THR A 241 -9.98 12.14 24.12
CA THR A 241 -10.32 12.33 25.54
C THR A 241 -11.52 11.48 25.98
N GLU A 242 -12.54 11.34 25.14
CA GLU A 242 -13.75 10.58 25.46
C GLU A 242 -13.46 9.07 25.62
N TRP A 243 -12.63 8.52 24.75
CA TRP A 243 -12.17 7.14 24.85
C TRP A 243 -11.18 6.95 26.02
N GLU A 244 -10.31 7.92 26.31
CA GLU A 244 -9.41 7.86 27.47
C GLU A 244 -10.19 7.84 28.79
N ILE A 245 -11.22 8.68 28.93
CA ILE A 245 -12.12 8.69 30.09
C ILE A 245 -12.79 7.31 30.25
N PHE A 246 -13.37 6.78 29.18
CA PHE A 246 -14.03 5.48 29.21
C PHE A 246 -13.07 4.34 29.59
N LEU A 247 -11.89 4.31 28.96
CA LEU A 247 -10.90 3.27 29.18
C LEU A 247 -10.17 3.37 30.52
N SER A 248 -10.24 4.52 31.19
CA SER A 248 -9.71 4.68 32.56
C SER A 248 -10.44 3.81 33.59
N ARG A 249 -11.71 3.44 33.33
CA ARG A 249 -12.51 2.58 34.21
C ARG A 249 -12.73 1.18 33.65
N HIS A 250 -12.64 1.01 32.32
CA HIS A 250 -12.86 -0.27 31.66
C HIS A 250 -11.74 -0.58 30.66
N ALA A 251 -10.96 -1.62 30.93
CA ALA A 251 -9.93 -2.05 29.98
C ALA A 251 -10.54 -2.37 28.60
N VAL A 252 -9.79 -2.11 27.54
CA VAL A 252 -10.27 -2.28 26.15
C VAL A 252 -10.66 -3.73 25.84
N ASP A 253 -10.02 -4.69 26.49
CA ASP A 253 -10.21 -6.14 26.39
C ASP A 253 -11.09 -6.71 27.53
N SER A 254 -11.77 -5.84 28.30
CA SER A 254 -12.62 -6.25 29.42
C SER A 254 -13.83 -7.09 28.98
N GLU A 255 -14.37 -7.90 29.90
CA GLU A 255 -15.59 -8.69 29.68
C GLU A 255 -16.80 -7.84 29.29
N LEU A 256 -16.85 -6.58 29.77
CA LEU A 256 -17.88 -5.61 29.40
C LEU A 256 -17.87 -5.28 27.89
N LEU A 257 -16.68 -5.11 27.32
CA LEU A 257 -16.51 -4.76 25.91
C LEU A 257 -16.41 -5.97 24.99
N ALA A 258 -16.24 -7.18 25.52
CA ALA A 258 -16.14 -8.39 24.71
C ALA A 258 -17.34 -8.58 23.73
N PRO A 259 -18.61 -8.40 24.14
CA PRO A 259 -19.74 -8.45 23.21
C PRO A 259 -19.72 -7.33 22.16
N VAL A 260 -19.20 -6.16 22.52
CA VAL A 260 -19.06 -5.02 21.60
C VAL A 260 -18.08 -5.37 20.49
N TRP A 261 -16.90 -5.87 20.84
CA TRP A 261 -15.89 -6.25 19.85
C TRP A 261 -16.30 -7.45 19.02
N GLN A 262 -17.03 -8.40 19.60
CA GLN A 262 -17.62 -9.51 18.87
C GLN A 262 -18.58 -9.02 17.78
N HIS A 263 -19.51 -8.12 18.11
CA HIS A 263 -20.46 -7.54 17.16
C HIS A 263 -19.76 -6.72 16.07
N VAL A 264 -18.80 -5.88 16.47
CA VAL A 264 -18.01 -5.06 15.54
C VAL A 264 -17.21 -5.93 14.57
N ALA A 265 -16.51 -6.96 15.06
CA ALA A 265 -15.75 -7.88 14.22
C ALA A 265 -16.67 -8.63 13.23
N ALA A 266 -17.79 -9.17 13.72
CA ALA A 266 -18.74 -9.89 12.89
C ALA A 266 -19.32 -9.02 11.77
N SER A 267 -19.59 -7.74 12.04
CA SER A 267 -20.13 -6.78 11.06
C SER A 267 -19.24 -6.57 9.82
N VAL A 268 -17.94 -6.82 9.96
CA VAL A 268 -16.96 -6.68 8.87
C VAL A 268 -16.43 -8.04 8.38
N GLY A 269 -17.05 -9.14 8.81
CA GLY A 269 -16.63 -10.50 8.46
C GLY A 269 -15.27 -10.89 9.04
N ALA A 270 -14.96 -10.38 10.25
CA ALA A 270 -13.81 -10.71 11.06
C ALA A 270 -14.25 -11.45 12.34
N THR A 271 -13.32 -12.16 12.96
CA THR A 271 -13.48 -12.79 14.28
C THR A 271 -12.49 -12.25 15.31
N HIS A 272 -11.48 -11.52 14.86
CA HIS A 272 -10.41 -10.98 15.71
C HIS A 272 -10.34 -9.47 15.58
N VAL A 273 -9.99 -8.78 16.66
CA VAL A 273 -9.73 -7.33 16.68
C VAL A 273 -8.36 -7.09 17.30
N ALA A 274 -7.55 -6.25 16.68
CA ALA A 274 -6.28 -5.80 17.25
C ALA A 274 -6.03 -4.33 16.94
N ILE A 275 -5.20 -3.68 17.76
CA ILE A 275 -4.68 -2.34 17.53
C ILE A 275 -3.32 -2.47 16.87
N ASN A 276 -3.15 -1.77 15.75
CA ASN A 276 -1.85 -1.63 15.11
C ASN A 276 -0.93 -0.73 15.95
N SER A 277 0.37 -0.96 15.90
CA SER A 277 1.35 -0.06 16.50
C SER A 277 2.61 0.01 15.65
N PRO A 278 3.31 1.16 15.61
CA PRO A 278 4.57 1.27 14.89
C PRO A 278 5.55 0.17 15.31
N ILE A 279 6.24 -0.40 14.32
CA ILE A 279 7.28 -1.40 14.54
C ILE A 279 8.54 -0.65 14.97
N PRO A 280 9.02 -0.84 16.21
CA PRO A 280 10.17 -0.09 16.68
C PRO A 280 11.43 -0.62 15.97
N PRO A 281 12.39 0.26 15.62
CA PRO A 281 13.65 -0.15 15.02
C PRO A 281 14.56 -0.90 16.02
N LYS A 282 14.27 -0.81 17.32
CA LYS A 282 15.00 -1.50 18.40
C LYS A 282 14.02 -2.21 19.33
N THR A 283 14.45 -3.28 19.98
CA THR A 283 13.65 -4.04 20.95
C THR A 283 14.38 -4.21 22.28
N ASN A 284 13.64 -4.17 23.38
CA ASN A 284 14.15 -4.41 24.74
C ASN A 284 14.08 -5.89 25.16
N ILE A 285 13.68 -6.79 24.26
CA ILE A 285 13.49 -8.22 24.58
C ILE A 285 14.81 -8.94 24.32
N ASN A 286 15.56 -9.23 25.39
CA ASN A 286 16.69 -10.16 25.37
C ASN A 286 16.15 -11.60 25.24
N PRO A 287 16.49 -12.37 24.19
CA PRO A 287 16.20 -13.80 24.16
C PRO A 287 17.08 -14.59 25.14
N ASN A 288 18.17 -14.00 25.64
CA ASN A 288 19.07 -14.57 26.65
C ASN A 288 18.99 -13.72 27.93
N MET A 289 18.18 -14.13 28.89
CA MET A 289 18.23 -13.56 30.24
C MET A 289 19.41 -14.19 30.99
N ASP A 290 20.47 -13.42 31.24
CA ASP A 290 20.97 -13.24 32.60
C ASP A 290 21.86 -11.97 32.68
N LEU A 291 21.76 -11.24 33.78
CA LEU A 291 22.54 -10.04 34.16
C LEU A 291 22.24 -8.72 33.40
N GLY A 292 21.25 -7.96 33.91
CA GLY A 292 21.46 -6.56 34.33
C GLY A 292 21.85 -5.46 33.32
N ILE A 293 21.90 -5.71 32.01
CA ILE A 293 22.17 -4.66 31.01
C ILE A 293 21.10 -4.71 29.92
N SER A 294 20.16 -3.77 29.97
CA SER A 294 19.20 -3.48 28.89
C SER A 294 19.95 -2.91 27.68
N GLN A 295 20.54 -3.76 26.85
CA GLN A 295 21.09 -3.34 25.57
C GLN A 295 19.98 -3.25 24.53
N ASN A 296 19.82 -2.06 23.98
CA ASN A 296 18.82 -1.67 22.99
C ASN A 296 19.16 -2.33 21.64
N GLN A 297 18.85 -3.62 21.47
CA GLN A 297 19.19 -4.41 20.28
C GLN A 297 18.35 -4.02 19.07
N GLU A 298 18.95 -4.05 17.87
CA GLU A 298 18.26 -3.73 16.63
C GLU A 298 17.18 -4.78 16.29
N ASN A 299 15.99 -4.33 15.92
CA ASN A 299 14.89 -5.18 15.48
C ASN A 299 15.09 -5.62 14.03
N ILE A 300 16.13 -6.43 13.80
CA ILE A 300 16.53 -6.91 12.47
C ILE A 300 15.36 -7.62 11.78
N LEU A 301 14.57 -8.39 12.53
CA LEU A 301 13.41 -9.13 12.04
C LEU A 301 12.16 -8.27 11.80
N ARG A 302 12.22 -6.95 12.06
CA ARG A 302 11.11 -5.99 11.95
C ARG A 302 9.81 -6.50 12.57
N ARG A 303 9.90 -7.10 13.76
CA ARG A 303 8.79 -7.77 14.41
C ARG A 303 7.76 -6.78 14.98
N PRO A 304 6.45 -7.03 14.85
CA PRO A 304 5.40 -6.19 15.41
C PRO A 304 5.23 -6.45 16.91
N VAL A 305 6.21 -6.00 17.71
CA VAL A 305 6.22 -6.21 19.18
C VAL A 305 5.10 -5.50 19.93
N ASN A 306 4.42 -4.55 19.29
CA ASN A 306 3.40 -3.70 19.90
C ASN A 306 1.99 -3.93 19.30
N LEU A 307 1.76 -5.01 18.56
CA LEU A 307 0.39 -5.37 18.18
C LEU A 307 -0.38 -5.74 19.45
N VAL A 308 -1.53 -5.11 19.68
CA VAL A 308 -2.35 -5.36 20.88
C VAL A 308 -3.64 -6.09 20.47
N PRO A 309 -3.74 -7.40 20.70
CA PRO A 309 -5.02 -8.12 20.61
C PRO A 309 -6.07 -7.50 21.54
N ILE A 310 -7.29 -7.30 21.03
CA ILE A 310 -8.45 -6.83 21.80
C ILE A 310 -9.49 -7.94 21.94
N HIS A 311 -9.74 -8.69 20.87
CA HIS A 311 -10.79 -9.70 20.82
C HIS A 311 -10.42 -10.86 19.91
N GLY A 312 -10.82 -12.09 20.27
CA GLY A 312 -10.52 -13.33 19.57
C GLY A 312 -9.20 -13.98 20.01
N ASP A 313 -9.05 -15.27 19.73
CA ASP A 313 -7.84 -16.03 20.07
C ASP A 313 -6.72 -15.83 19.04
N PHE A 314 -5.67 -15.11 19.42
CA PHE A 314 -4.49 -14.88 18.56
C PHE A 314 -3.47 -16.03 18.62
N GLY A 315 -3.71 -17.05 19.43
CA GLY A 315 -2.75 -18.08 19.79
C GLY A 315 -1.86 -17.67 20.97
N PRO A 316 -0.92 -18.55 21.36
CA PRO A 316 0.00 -18.28 22.45
C PRO A 316 0.88 -17.05 22.20
N SER A 317 1.20 -16.30 23.25
CA SER A 317 2.12 -15.16 23.16
C SER A 317 3.50 -15.59 22.67
N PRO A 318 4.16 -14.79 21.80
CA PRO A 318 5.49 -15.13 21.30
C PRO A 318 6.53 -15.24 22.41
N THR A 319 7.20 -16.39 22.50
CA THR A 319 8.36 -16.65 23.36
C THR A 319 9.65 -16.70 22.54
N PRO A 320 10.85 -16.45 23.11
CA PRO A 320 12.13 -16.55 22.40
C PRO A 320 12.28 -17.83 21.57
N GLN A 321 11.85 -18.97 22.13
CA GLN A 321 11.86 -20.26 21.45
C GLN A 321 10.91 -20.30 20.23
N THR A 322 9.65 -19.90 20.41
CA THR A 322 8.68 -19.90 19.30
C THR A 322 9.07 -18.93 18.19
N ILE A 323 9.82 -17.87 18.51
CA ILE A 323 10.29 -16.88 17.54
C ILE A 323 11.43 -17.46 16.68
N SER A 324 12.43 -18.08 17.32
CA SER A 324 13.64 -18.54 16.64
C SER A 324 13.50 -19.92 16.01
N CYS A 325 12.76 -20.82 16.65
CA CYS A 325 12.63 -22.22 16.26
C CYS A 325 11.19 -22.73 16.53
N PRO A 326 10.19 -22.23 15.78
CA PRO A 326 8.82 -22.70 15.89
C PRO A 326 8.68 -24.15 15.42
N THR A 327 7.83 -24.89 16.12
CA THR A 327 7.40 -26.23 15.75
C THR A 327 6.18 -26.19 14.80
N ALA A 328 5.82 -27.34 14.23
CA ALA A 328 4.58 -27.45 13.44
C ALA A 328 3.33 -27.08 14.28
N THR A 329 3.29 -27.52 15.54
CA THR A 329 2.21 -27.17 16.47
C THR A 329 2.13 -25.68 16.74
N ASP A 330 3.27 -24.98 16.82
CA ASP A 330 3.28 -23.52 17.00
C ASP A 330 2.65 -22.82 15.79
N PHE A 331 2.96 -23.27 14.57
CA PHE A 331 2.34 -22.75 13.36
C PHE A 331 0.83 -23.04 13.28
N GLU A 332 0.37 -24.18 13.78
CA GLU A 332 -1.05 -24.54 13.80
C GLU A 332 -1.86 -23.72 14.81
N ARG A 333 -1.26 -23.41 15.96
CA ARG A 333 -1.93 -22.68 17.05
C ARG A 333 -1.93 -21.16 16.87
N ALA A 334 -1.08 -20.62 16.00
CA ALA A 334 -1.03 -19.19 15.73
C ALA A 334 -2.19 -18.71 14.85
N LEU A 335 -2.63 -17.47 15.07
CA LEU A 335 -3.53 -16.80 14.14
C LEU A 335 -2.81 -16.47 12.83
N TRP A 336 -3.36 -16.97 11.71
CA TRP A 336 -2.96 -16.58 10.35
C TRP A 336 -4.01 -15.69 9.72
N VAL A 337 -3.57 -14.54 9.21
CA VAL A 337 -4.44 -13.59 8.53
C VAL A 337 -4.09 -13.50 7.06
N THR A 338 -5.06 -13.05 6.25
CA THR A 338 -4.94 -13.00 4.81
C THR A 338 -5.46 -11.72 4.20
N THR A 339 -4.87 -11.34 3.08
CA THR A 339 -5.37 -10.26 2.23
C THR A 339 -5.12 -10.59 0.77
N LYS A 340 -5.87 -9.94 -0.13
CA LYS A 340 -5.69 -10.09 -1.57
C LYS A 340 -5.33 -8.73 -2.17
N GLN A 341 -4.14 -8.63 -2.78
CA GLN A 341 -3.68 -7.44 -3.50
C GLN A 341 -3.32 -7.85 -4.92
N ASN A 342 -3.80 -7.12 -5.93
CA ASN A 342 -3.52 -7.42 -7.34
C ASN A 342 -3.86 -8.86 -7.76
N GLY A 343 -4.93 -9.42 -7.19
CA GLY A 343 -5.31 -10.81 -7.43
C GLY A 343 -4.45 -11.85 -6.70
N ILE A 344 -3.45 -11.44 -5.93
CA ILE A 344 -2.50 -12.31 -5.21
C ILE A 344 -2.87 -12.35 -3.72
N TRP A 345 -3.01 -13.57 -3.19
CA TRP A 345 -3.18 -13.79 -1.76
C TRP A 345 -1.85 -13.65 -1.02
N GLN A 346 -1.89 -12.95 0.12
CA GLN A 346 -0.79 -12.85 1.08
C GLN A 346 -1.27 -13.38 2.42
N VAL A 347 -0.40 -14.12 3.10
CA VAL A 347 -0.70 -14.83 4.34
C VAL A 347 0.41 -14.54 5.34
N TRP A 348 0.07 -14.18 6.57
CA TRP A 348 1.06 -13.91 7.62
C TRP A 348 0.48 -14.12 9.01
N ALA A 349 1.35 -14.30 10.01
CA ALA A 349 0.97 -14.40 11.40
C ALA A 349 1.20 -13.03 12.08
N PRO A 350 0.15 -12.28 12.47
CA PRO A 350 0.28 -10.89 12.94
C PRO A 350 1.17 -10.69 14.16
N LEU A 351 1.28 -11.70 15.04
CA LEU A 351 2.12 -11.64 16.22
C LEU A 351 3.62 -11.83 15.93
N TYR A 352 3.96 -12.38 14.76
CA TYR A 352 5.33 -12.81 14.44
C TYR A 352 5.93 -12.11 13.24
N THR A 353 5.10 -11.59 12.35
CA THR A 353 5.52 -11.05 11.05
C THR A 353 4.77 -9.76 10.73
N MET A 354 5.45 -8.82 10.11
CA MET A 354 4.81 -7.59 9.65
C MET A 354 4.07 -7.79 8.33
N PHE A 355 3.21 -6.83 7.99
CA PHE A 355 2.64 -6.66 6.65
C PHE A 355 2.44 -5.17 6.34
N SER A 356 3.02 -4.68 5.23
CA SER A 356 2.84 -3.29 4.81
C SER A 356 1.89 -3.18 3.60
N ARG A 357 0.68 -2.69 3.85
CA ARG A 357 -0.28 -2.33 2.78
C ARG A 357 0.25 -1.20 1.89
N GLY A 358 1.07 -0.29 2.45
CA GLY A 358 1.57 0.90 1.75
C GLY A 358 2.46 0.62 0.53
N ASN A 359 2.96 -0.61 0.38
CA ASN A 359 3.81 -1.00 -0.76
C ASN A 359 3.01 -1.52 -1.97
N ILE A 360 1.68 -1.42 -1.96
CA ILE A 360 0.83 -1.96 -3.04
C ILE A 360 1.15 -1.34 -4.41
N ARG A 361 1.54 -0.06 -4.46
CA ARG A 361 1.93 0.59 -5.73
C ARG A 361 3.16 -0.08 -6.33
N GLU A 362 4.17 -0.36 -5.51
CA GLU A 362 5.39 -1.05 -5.96
C GLU A 362 5.12 -2.50 -6.37
N LYS A 363 4.30 -3.23 -5.61
CA LYS A 363 3.86 -4.58 -6.02
C LYS A 363 3.17 -4.56 -7.39
N THR A 364 2.35 -3.53 -7.64
CA THR A 364 1.68 -3.33 -8.93
C THR A 364 2.67 -2.96 -10.04
N ARG A 365 3.69 -2.18 -9.72
CA ARG A 365 4.74 -1.80 -10.67
C ARG A 365 5.55 -3.02 -11.11
N ILE A 366 6.05 -3.82 -10.18
CA ILE A 366 6.80 -5.05 -10.47
C ILE A 366 5.99 -6.01 -11.35
N LEU A 367 4.68 -6.13 -11.10
CA LEU A 367 3.79 -6.97 -11.91
C LEU A 367 3.75 -6.59 -13.39
N ASN A 368 3.95 -5.31 -13.71
CA ASN A 368 3.76 -4.73 -15.03
C ASN A 368 5.04 -4.10 -15.59
N LEU A 369 6.19 -4.33 -14.96
CA LEU A 369 7.46 -3.78 -15.42
C LEU A 369 7.80 -4.38 -16.78
N ALA A 370 8.13 -3.56 -17.78
CA ALA A 370 8.53 -4.03 -19.12
C ALA A 370 9.66 -5.06 -19.01
N ALA A 371 10.66 -4.76 -18.18
CA ALA A 371 11.78 -5.63 -17.88
C ALA A 371 11.39 -7.05 -17.43
N VAL A 372 10.23 -7.22 -16.79
CA VAL A 372 9.73 -8.51 -16.29
C VAL A 372 8.68 -9.13 -17.24
N THR A 373 8.08 -8.34 -18.13
CA THR A 373 6.88 -8.73 -18.90
C THR A 373 7.08 -8.83 -20.40
N THR A 374 8.06 -8.11 -20.96
CA THR A 374 8.32 -8.02 -22.40
C THR A 374 9.80 -8.17 -22.76
N ASP A 375 10.73 -7.86 -21.85
CA ASP A 375 12.15 -7.76 -22.18
C ASP A 375 12.94 -9.07 -21.88
N LEU A 376 12.21 -10.16 -21.63
CA LEU A 376 12.78 -11.48 -21.41
C LEU A 376 12.75 -12.26 -22.72
N ASP A 377 13.92 -12.72 -23.14
CA ASP A 377 14.14 -13.52 -24.36
C ASP A 377 13.91 -15.02 -24.13
N GLU A 378 13.92 -15.46 -22.87
CA GLU A 378 13.62 -16.83 -22.48
C GLU A 378 12.98 -16.92 -21.08
N ALA A 379 12.47 -18.11 -20.75
CA ALA A 379 12.03 -18.43 -19.41
C ALA A 379 13.13 -18.12 -18.39
N SER A 380 12.85 -17.27 -17.42
CA SER A 380 13.86 -16.68 -16.54
C SER A 380 13.51 -16.88 -15.06
N ALA A 381 14.47 -16.57 -14.18
CA ALA A 381 14.28 -16.54 -12.74
C ALA A 381 14.42 -15.12 -12.17
N ALA A 382 13.78 -14.90 -11.03
CA ALA A 382 13.98 -13.74 -10.18
C ALA A 382 14.50 -14.17 -8.80
N VAL A 383 15.22 -13.29 -8.12
CA VAL A 383 15.74 -13.49 -6.76
C VAL A 383 15.14 -12.42 -5.85
N ASP A 384 14.71 -12.80 -4.65
CA ASP A 384 14.35 -11.90 -3.57
C ASP A 384 15.22 -12.20 -2.34
N LEU A 385 16.18 -11.31 -2.05
CA LEU A 385 17.14 -11.51 -0.95
C LEU A 385 16.58 -11.13 0.42
N TYR A 386 15.34 -10.64 0.47
CA TYR A 386 14.61 -10.27 1.69
C TYR A 386 13.13 -10.63 1.54
N ALA A 387 12.85 -11.91 1.27
CA ALA A 387 11.57 -12.33 0.72
C ALA A 387 10.38 -12.07 1.65
N GLY A 388 10.58 -12.07 2.97
CA GLY A 388 9.52 -11.98 3.96
C GLY A 388 8.46 -13.04 3.71
N ILE A 389 7.20 -12.63 3.72
CA ILE A 389 6.05 -13.50 3.42
C ILE A 389 5.78 -13.66 1.90
N GLY A 390 6.74 -13.31 1.05
CA GLY A 390 6.57 -13.20 -0.40
C GLY A 390 6.09 -11.81 -0.84
N TYR A 391 6.63 -10.74 -0.24
CA TYR A 391 6.17 -9.37 -0.47
C TYR A 391 6.20 -8.95 -1.94
N PHE A 392 7.38 -9.08 -2.55
CA PHE A 392 7.64 -8.74 -3.94
C PHE A 392 7.83 -10.01 -4.78
N ALA A 393 8.40 -11.07 -4.21
CA ALA A 393 8.51 -12.39 -4.82
C ALA A 393 7.24 -12.87 -5.55
N PHE A 394 6.05 -12.73 -4.94
CA PHE A 394 4.80 -13.13 -5.59
C PHE A 394 4.44 -12.29 -6.82
N SER A 395 4.86 -11.02 -6.84
CA SER A 395 4.65 -10.14 -8.00
C SER A 395 5.47 -10.63 -9.20
N TYR A 396 6.73 -11.04 -8.97
CA TYR A 396 7.57 -11.65 -10.01
C TYR A 396 6.99 -12.97 -10.51
N LYS A 397 6.48 -13.85 -9.64
CA LYS A 397 5.89 -15.10 -10.11
C LYS A 397 4.62 -14.86 -10.93
N LYS A 398 3.74 -13.98 -10.45
CA LYS A 398 2.46 -13.69 -11.09
C LYS A 398 2.65 -13.02 -12.45
N SER A 399 3.66 -12.18 -12.63
CA SER A 399 3.96 -11.58 -13.93
C SER A 399 4.37 -12.63 -14.98
N GLY A 400 4.94 -13.77 -14.59
CA GLY A 400 5.29 -14.84 -15.54
C GLY A 400 4.17 -15.83 -15.88
N GLU A 401 3.05 -15.85 -15.15
CA GLU A 401 2.10 -16.98 -15.10
C GLU A 401 1.42 -17.33 -16.45
N TYR A 402 1.39 -16.42 -17.42
CA TYR A 402 0.77 -16.63 -18.74
C TYR A 402 1.71 -16.34 -19.91
N ARG A 403 3.03 -16.29 -19.64
CA ARG A 403 4.04 -15.95 -20.64
C ARG A 403 4.91 -17.16 -20.94
N GLN A 404 5.23 -17.35 -22.22
CA GLN A 404 6.20 -18.36 -22.62
C GLN A 404 7.56 -18.03 -22.00
N ASP A 405 8.03 -16.80 -22.26
CA ASP A 405 9.33 -16.25 -21.85
C ASP A 405 9.16 -15.31 -20.64
N GLY A 406 8.65 -15.86 -19.54
CA GLY A 406 8.39 -15.13 -18.30
C GLY A 406 9.23 -15.62 -17.12
N ILE A 407 9.10 -14.93 -15.98
CA ILE A 407 9.65 -15.44 -14.72
C ILE A 407 8.94 -16.73 -14.32
N ARG A 408 9.64 -17.86 -14.44
CA ARG A 408 9.10 -19.18 -14.09
C ARG A 408 9.40 -19.55 -12.64
N ARG A 409 10.55 -19.14 -12.12
CA ARG A 409 10.99 -19.44 -10.76
C ARG A 409 11.38 -18.18 -10.00
N VAL A 410 11.07 -18.17 -8.71
CA VAL A 410 11.57 -17.15 -7.78
C VAL A 410 12.37 -17.82 -6.68
N LEU A 411 13.61 -17.36 -6.49
CA LEU A 411 14.48 -17.80 -5.40
C LEU A 411 14.38 -16.80 -4.26
N CYS A 412 14.21 -17.28 -3.04
CA CYS A 412 13.90 -16.45 -1.89
C CYS A 412 14.83 -16.79 -0.74
N TRP A 413 15.46 -15.76 -0.14
CA TRP A 413 16.15 -15.89 1.15
C TRP A 413 15.38 -15.14 2.23
N GLU A 414 15.15 -15.82 3.35
CA GLU A 414 14.44 -15.27 4.49
C GLU A 414 14.87 -15.97 5.78
N ILE A 415 15.27 -15.17 6.78
CA ILE A 415 15.78 -15.67 8.06
C ILE A 415 14.66 -16.00 9.06
N ASN A 416 13.52 -15.34 8.97
CA ASN A 416 12.42 -15.52 9.92
C ASN A 416 11.58 -16.76 9.53
N PRO A 417 11.54 -17.82 10.36
CA PRO A 417 10.75 -19.02 10.06
C PRO A 417 9.26 -18.74 9.88
N TRP A 418 8.71 -17.74 10.58
CA TRP A 418 7.30 -17.34 10.42
C TRP A 418 7.04 -16.65 9.08
N SER A 419 8.01 -15.88 8.59
CA SER A 419 7.94 -15.28 7.25
C SER A 419 7.98 -16.35 6.17
N VAL A 420 8.89 -17.33 6.30
CA VAL A 420 9.00 -18.48 5.40
C VAL A 420 7.69 -19.28 5.35
N GLU A 421 7.10 -19.57 6.50
CA GLU A 421 5.82 -20.28 6.56
C GLU A 421 4.66 -19.44 5.96
N GLY A 422 4.66 -18.12 6.18
CA GLY A 422 3.73 -17.21 5.52
C GLY A 422 3.86 -17.18 4.01
N LEU A 423 5.10 -17.21 3.50
CA LEU A 423 5.41 -17.32 2.07
C LEU A 423 4.89 -18.66 1.52
N ARG A 424 5.17 -19.79 2.19
CA ARG A 424 4.68 -21.11 1.76
C ARG A 424 3.15 -21.15 1.67
N ARG A 425 2.46 -20.74 2.74
CA ARG A 425 0.99 -20.67 2.77
C ARG A 425 0.43 -19.73 1.70
N GLY A 426 1.11 -18.60 1.48
CA GLY A 426 0.77 -17.64 0.43
C GLY A 426 0.91 -18.24 -0.97
N ALA A 427 2.02 -18.91 -1.27
CA ALA A 427 2.28 -19.55 -2.55
C ALA A 427 1.21 -20.62 -2.85
N GLU A 428 0.95 -21.52 -1.90
CA GLU A 428 -0.06 -22.57 -2.05
C GLU A 428 -1.46 -22.01 -2.29
N ARG A 429 -1.84 -20.94 -1.56
CA ARG A 429 -3.13 -20.27 -1.74
C ARG A 429 -3.28 -19.57 -3.09
N ASN A 430 -2.17 -19.27 -3.77
CA ASN A 430 -2.16 -18.77 -5.14
C ASN A 430 -1.99 -19.88 -6.19
N GLY A 431 -1.88 -21.15 -5.77
CA GLY A 431 -1.72 -22.29 -6.68
C GLY A 431 -0.28 -22.53 -7.14
N TRP A 432 0.71 -21.97 -6.45
CA TRP A 432 2.13 -22.14 -6.79
C TRP A 432 2.80 -23.17 -5.90
N LEU A 433 3.72 -23.92 -6.49
CA LEU A 433 4.52 -24.92 -5.80
C LEU A 433 5.70 -24.25 -5.07
N CYS A 434 5.80 -24.48 -3.77
CA CYS A 434 6.83 -23.89 -2.92
C CYS A 434 7.66 -24.97 -2.24
N LYS A 435 8.98 -24.91 -2.38
CA LYS A 435 9.91 -25.79 -1.69
C LYS A 435 10.77 -24.99 -0.72
N ILE A 436 10.69 -25.36 0.56
CA ILE A 436 11.55 -24.81 1.62
C ILE A 436 12.81 -25.66 1.74
N ILE A 437 13.96 -25.02 1.82
CA ILE A 437 15.29 -25.61 2.02
C ILE A 437 15.83 -25.02 3.34
N LYS A 438 16.05 -25.87 4.35
CA LYS A 438 16.41 -25.43 5.71
C LYS A 438 17.14 -26.53 6.49
N GLY A 439 17.83 -26.14 7.56
CA GLY A 439 18.46 -27.09 8.50
C GLY A 439 19.37 -28.08 7.78
N ASP A 440 19.15 -29.37 8.05
CA ASP A 440 19.96 -30.46 7.48
C ASP A 440 19.95 -30.48 5.95
N ASP A 441 18.82 -30.16 5.30
CA ASP A 441 18.75 -30.10 3.83
C ASP A 441 19.74 -29.08 3.26
N LEU A 442 19.86 -27.91 3.92
CA LEU A 442 20.79 -26.85 3.51
C LEU A 442 22.24 -27.21 3.85
N CYS A 443 22.48 -27.87 4.99
CA CYS A 443 23.81 -28.35 5.36
C CYS A 443 24.33 -29.40 4.37
N GLN A 444 23.49 -30.38 4.01
CA GLN A 444 23.83 -31.42 3.03
C GLN A 444 24.07 -30.84 1.64
N LEU A 445 23.24 -29.88 1.22
CA LEU A 445 23.42 -29.13 -0.03
C LEU A 445 24.82 -28.47 -0.08
N ARG A 446 25.23 -27.80 1.00
CA ARG A 446 26.54 -27.15 1.09
C ARG A 446 27.70 -28.14 1.14
N GLN A 447 27.57 -29.25 1.88
CA GLN A 447 28.62 -30.27 2.02
C GLN A 447 28.89 -31.02 0.70
N THR A 448 27.84 -31.41 -0.02
CA THR A 448 27.98 -32.08 -1.33
C THR A 448 28.71 -31.21 -2.36
N SER A 449 28.56 -29.88 -2.28
CA SER A 449 29.28 -28.95 -3.16
C SER A 449 30.78 -28.82 -2.85
N ALA A 450 31.21 -29.19 -1.64
CA ALA A 450 32.60 -29.04 -1.19
C ALA A 450 33.45 -30.31 -1.39
N GLU A 451 32.86 -31.51 -1.46
CA GLU A 451 33.62 -32.78 -1.34
C GLU A 451 33.43 -33.82 -2.47
N ALA A 452 32.74 -33.55 -3.60
CA ALA A 452 32.57 -34.58 -4.65
C ALA A 452 32.65 -34.08 -6.11
N PRO A 453 33.71 -34.47 -6.87
CA PRO A 453 33.69 -34.54 -8.33
C PRO A 453 32.92 -35.77 -8.88
N ASN A 454 32.49 -36.70 -8.01
CA ASN A 454 31.81 -37.93 -8.39
C ASN A 454 30.42 -37.99 -7.72
N GLY A 455 29.38 -37.75 -8.52
CA GLY A 455 28.00 -37.59 -8.10
C GLY A 455 27.42 -38.74 -7.29
N LEU A 456 27.32 -38.54 -5.98
CA LEU A 456 26.33 -39.22 -5.15
C LEU A 456 25.13 -38.28 -5.00
N ALA A 457 24.03 -38.68 -5.63
CA ALA A 457 22.77 -37.94 -5.68
C ALA A 457 22.21 -37.64 -4.28
N PHE A 458 21.57 -36.48 -4.15
CA PHE A 458 20.77 -36.06 -3.00
C PHE A 458 19.82 -37.17 -2.51
N PRO A 459 20.02 -37.75 -1.31
CA PRO A 459 19.11 -38.79 -0.82
C PRO A 459 17.85 -38.26 -0.13
N ALA A 460 17.75 -36.96 0.16
CA ALA A 460 16.66 -36.40 0.98
C ALA A 460 15.63 -35.56 0.20
N LEU A 461 16.03 -34.96 -0.92
CA LEU A 461 15.16 -34.10 -1.72
C LEU A 461 14.82 -34.84 -3.01
N LYS A 462 13.54 -35.21 -3.19
CA LYS A 462 13.07 -35.73 -4.48
C LYS A 462 13.33 -34.67 -5.54
N GLU A 463 14.32 -34.94 -6.39
CA GLU A 463 14.83 -34.02 -7.41
C GLU A 463 13.71 -33.45 -8.30
N THR A 464 12.70 -34.30 -8.58
CA THR A 464 11.50 -33.96 -9.33
C THR A 464 10.64 -32.87 -8.68
N ASP A 465 10.63 -32.78 -7.35
CA ASP A 465 9.78 -31.84 -6.61
C ASP A 465 10.43 -30.44 -6.57
N ILE A 466 11.77 -30.39 -6.51
CA ILE A 466 12.54 -29.14 -6.57
C ILE A 466 12.42 -28.50 -7.95
N GLN A 467 12.56 -29.29 -9.02
CA GLN A 467 12.53 -28.75 -10.38
C GLN A 467 11.17 -28.16 -10.74
N LYS A 468 10.09 -28.79 -10.27
CA LYS A 468 8.72 -28.31 -10.48
C LYS A 468 8.35 -27.13 -9.59
N ALA A 469 9.12 -26.84 -8.54
CA ALA A 469 8.80 -25.76 -7.63
C ALA A 469 8.95 -24.38 -8.31
N ASP A 470 7.89 -23.58 -8.19
CA ASP A 470 7.86 -22.17 -8.61
C ASP A 470 8.68 -21.30 -7.65
N PHE A 471 8.74 -21.68 -6.37
CA PHE A 471 9.53 -21.00 -5.34
C PHE A 471 10.56 -21.93 -4.71
N TRP A 472 11.81 -21.49 -4.69
CA TRP A 472 12.86 -22.06 -3.84
C TRP A 472 13.10 -21.10 -2.67
N VAL A 473 12.73 -21.54 -1.46
CA VAL A 473 12.78 -20.70 -0.26
C VAL A 473 13.85 -21.23 0.68
N PHE A 474 14.96 -20.51 0.76
CA PHE A 474 16.04 -20.78 1.69
C PHE A 474 15.72 -20.09 3.02
N GLN A 475 15.46 -20.90 4.05
CA GLN A 475 15.32 -20.39 5.41
C GLN A 475 16.72 -20.17 6.00
N ALA A 476 17.41 -19.12 5.54
CA ALA A 476 18.79 -18.83 5.86
C ALA A 476 19.13 -17.35 5.62
N SER A 477 20.30 -16.92 6.10
CA SER A 477 20.85 -15.61 5.77
C SER A 477 21.10 -15.49 4.26
N ASN A 478 20.78 -14.33 3.70
CA ASN A 478 21.04 -14.03 2.30
C ASN A 478 22.53 -13.89 1.97
N GLU A 479 23.40 -13.77 2.98
CA GLU A 479 24.86 -13.81 2.83
C GLU A 479 25.34 -15.12 2.17
N GLY A 480 24.62 -16.22 2.40
CA GLY A 480 24.88 -17.51 1.78
C GLY A 480 24.31 -17.67 0.37
N ALA A 481 23.57 -16.70 -0.18
CA ALA A 481 22.77 -16.91 -1.38
C ALA A 481 23.58 -17.36 -2.60
N ARG A 482 24.77 -16.78 -2.77
CA ARG A 482 25.69 -17.17 -3.86
C ARG A 482 26.12 -18.62 -3.75
N SER A 483 26.58 -19.06 -2.58
CA SER A 483 27.06 -20.43 -2.39
C SER A 483 25.92 -21.43 -2.39
N ASP A 484 24.77 -21.08 -1.82
CA ASP A 484 23.56 -21.90 -1.81
C ASP A 484 23.07 -22.17 -3.24
N TYR A 485 23.02 -21.14 -4.09
CA TYR A 485 22.62 -21.28 -5.49
C TYR A 485 23.65 -22.07 -6.32
N ALA A 486 24.95 -21.83 -6.11
CA ALA A 486 26.01 -22.58 -6.77
C ALA A 486 25.95 -24.06 -6.40
N ALA A 487 25.74 -24.38 -5.12
CA ALA A 487 25.59 -25.76 -4.65
C ALA A 487 24.38 -26.46 -5.30
N MET A 488 23.25 -25.75 -5.44
CA MET A 488 22.06 -26.30 -6.09
C MET A 488 22.31 -26.65 -7.56
N SER A 489 23.14 -25.84 -8.21
CA SER A 489 23.53 -26.01 -9.61
C SER A 489 24.43 -27.23 -9.82
N THR A 490 25.41 -27.45 -8.94
CA THR A 490 26.38 -28.54 -9.05
C THR A 490 25.78 -29.90 -8.69
N SER A 491 24.99 -29.96 -7.61
CA SER A 491 24.57 -31.23 -7.02
C SER A 491 23.34 -31.88 -7.68
N SER A 492 22.62 -31.16 -8.55
CA SER A 492 21.37 -31.66 -9.16
C SER A 492 21.54 -32.23 -10.57
N GLY A 493 22.67 -32.04 -11.27
CA GLY A 493 22.87 -32.58 -12.64
C GLY A 493 21.83 -32.19 -13.72
N LEU A 494 20.78 -31.42 -13.39
CA LEU A 494 19.60 -31.18 -14.22
C LEU A 494 19.35 -29.68 -14.48
N VAL A 495 19.41 -29.28 -15.75
CA VAL A 495 18.35 -28.64 -16.57
C VAL A 495 17.43 -27.58 -15.93
N CYS A 496 17.83 -26.85 -14.90
CA CYS A 496 16.95 -25.86 -14.26
C CYS A 496 17.63 -24.53 -13.87
N GLN A 497 18.79 -24.21 -14.45
CA GLN A 497 19.33 -22.85 -14.42
C GLN A 497 18.58 -21.98 -15.42
N LEU A 498 17.46 -21.42 -14.96
CA LEU A 498 16.87 -20.30 -15.65
C LEU A 498 17.79 -19.09 -15.43
N PRO A 499 18.08 -18.26 -16.45
CA PRO A 499 18.87 -17.06 -16.26
C PRO A 499 18.21 -16.18 -15.20
N ILE A 500 19.00 -15.75 -14.21
CA ILE A 500 18.53 -14.82 -13.20
C ILE A 500 18.58 -13.42 -13.79
N ARG A 501 17.41 -12.87 -14.09
CA ARG A 501 17.25 -11.58 -14.78
C ARG A 501 16.86 -10.45 -13.83
N HIS A 502 16.39 -10.78 -12.63
CA HIS A 502 15.98 -9.81 -11.62
C HIS A 502 16.47 -10.20 -10.23
N VAL A 503 16.99 -9.21 -9.49
CA VAL A 503 17.29 -9.34 -8.06
C VAL A 503 16.63 -8.21 -7.30
N ASN A 504 15.78 -8.58 -6.34
CA ASN A 504 15.04 -7.67 -5.48
C ASN A 504 15.73 -7.51 -4.12
N LEU A 505 16.03 -6.26 -3.74
CA LEU A 505 16.66 -5.90 -2.47
C LEU A 505 15.70 -5.12 -1.58
N GLY A 506 14.67 -5.80 -1.08
CA GLY A 506 13.56 -5.23 -0.31
C GLY A 506 13.84 -4.81 1.14
N LEU A 507 15.08 -4.47 1.52
CA LEU A 507 15.43 -4.07 2.89
C LEU A 507 15.51 -2.55 3.07
N LEU A 508 14.84 -2.04 4.11
CA LEU A 508 14.96 -0.65 4.55
C LEU A 508 15.68 -0.57 5.91
N PRO A 509 16.47 0.50 6.18
CA PRO A 509 16.61 1.71 5.36
C PRO A 509 17.52 1.55 4.14
N ALA A 510 18.42 0.56 4.09
CA ALA A 510 19.32 0.29 2.96
C ALA A 510 19.73 -1.19 2.92
N SER A 511 20.26 -1.64 1.77
CA SER A 511 20.65 -3.03 1.48
C SER A 511 22.11 -3.18 1.00
N THR A 512 22.98 -2.24 1.36
CA THR A 512 24.36 -2.13 0.85
C THR A 512 25.18 -3.40 0.94
N LEU A 513 25.02 -4.19 2.01
CA LEU A 513 25.76 -5.44 2.21
C LEU A 513 25.39 -6.54 1.19
N SER A 514 24.23 -6.44 0.55
CA SER A 514 23.75 -7.43 -0.41
C SER A 514 23.97 -7.02 -1.87
N TRP A 515 24.54 -5.83 -2.15
CA TRP A 515 24.78 -5.38 -3.53
C TRP A 515 25.74 -6.31 -4.29
N GLY A 516 26.83 -6.77 -3.65
CA GLY A 516 27.77 -7.70 -4.27
C GLY A 516 27.12 -9.05 -4.58
N ILE A 517 26.30 -9.56 -3.64
CA ILE A 517 25.54 -10.80 -3.82
C ILE A 517 24.54 -10.67 -4.97
N ALA A 518 23.86 -9.52 -5.08
CA ALA A 518 22.93 -9.26 -6.16
C ALA A 518 23.62 -9.24 -7.53
N VAL A 519 24.77 -8.57 -7.62
CA VAL A 519 25.59 -8.56 -8.84
C VAL A 519 26.04 -9.98 -9.18
N ASP A 520 26.50 -10.78 -8.22
CA ASP A 520 26.96 -12.15 -8.45
C ASP A 520 25.84 -13.10 -8.89
N MET A 521 24.61 -12.86 -8.42
CA MET A 521 23.44 -13.69 -8.71
C MET A 521 22.89 -13.48 -10.13
N LEU A 522 23.06 -12.29 -10.71
CA LEU A 522 22.60 -12.00 -12.07
C LEU A 522 23.30 -12.87 -13.12
N ASP A 523 22.57 -13.19 -14.18
CA ASP A 523 23.13 -13.86 -15.35
C ASP A 523 24.28 -13.03 -15.94
N GLY A 524 25.46 -13.64 -16.06
CA GLY A 524 26.67 -12.94 -16.51
C GLY A 524 26.67 -12.63 -18.01
N GLN A 525 25.89 -13.37 -18.82
CA GLN A 525 25.85 -13.17 -20.26
C GLN A 525 24.73 -12.21 -20.66
N ARG A 526 23.56 -12.31 -20.06
CA ARG A 526 22.42 -11.42 -20.38
C ARG A 526 22.37 -10.18 -19.50
N GLY A 527 23.03 -10.18 -18.35
CA GLY A 527 22.91 -9.14 -17.34
C GLY A 527 21.56 -9.21 -16.63
N GLY A 528 20.96 -8.06 -16.32
CA GLY A 528 19.60 -7.97 -15.77
C GLY A 528 19.39 -6.74 -14.90
N TRP A 529 18.45 -6.85 -13.96
CA TRP A 529 17.98 -5.74 -13.14
C TRP A 529 18.18 -6.00 -11.65
N ILE A 530 18.69 -5.01 -10.94
CA ILE A 530 18.76 -4.98 -9.48
C ILE A 530 17.82 -3.87 -8.99
N HIS A 531 16.83 -4.24 -8.18
CA HIS A 531 15.85 -3.32 -7.62
C HIS A 531 16.22 -2.99 -6.18
N VAL A 532 16.84 -1.83 -5.96
CA VAL A 532 17.39 -1.40 -4.66
C VAL A 532 16.35 -0.59 -3.91
N HIS A 533 15.79 -1.13 -2.82
CA HIS A 533 14.90 -0.37 -1.95
C HIS A 533 15.71 0.43 -0.93
N GLU A 534 15.41 1.72 -0.79
CA GLU A 534 16.12 2.58 0.15
C GLU A 534 15.26 3.72 0.70
N ASN A 535 15.54 4.12 1.94
CA ASN A 535 14.99 5.34 2.55
C ASN A 535 15.97 6.49 2.31
N ILE A 536 15.57 7.46 1.49
CA ILE A 536 16.44 8.57 1.06
C ILE A 536 15.80 9.91 1.44
N GLY A 537 16.60 10.88 1.86
CA GLY A 537 16.14 12.26 2.02
C GLY A 537 15.66 12.82 0.68
N ILE A 538 14.52 13.52 0.65
CA ILE A 538 13.93 14.07 -0.60
C ILE A 538 14.95 14.88 -1.42
N ARG A 539 15.87 15.60 -0.74
CA ARG A 539 16.89 16.45 -1.37
C ARG A 539 18.15 15.70 -1.80
N GLU A 540 18.29 14.44 -1.40
CA GLU A 540 19.49 13.61 -1.57
C GLU A 540 19.28 12.51 -2.62
N VAL A 541 18.07 12.39 -3.19
CA VAL A 541 17.72 11.31 -4.14
C VAL A 541 18.68 11.26 -5.31
N GLU A 542 19.03 12.41 -5.92
CA GLU A 542 19.93 12.44 -7.07
C GLU A 542 21.36 12.04 -6.69
N SER A 543 21.92 12.60 -5.61
CA SER A 543 23.28 12.28 -5.16
C SER A 543 23.40 10.83 -4.73
N ARG A 544 22.40 10.31 -4.00
CA ARG A 544 22.38 8.92 -3.54
C ARG A 544 22.23 7.94 -4.71
N SER A 545 21.47 8.30 -5.73
CA SER A 545 21.34 7.48 -6.94
C SER A 545 22.68 7.34 -7.68
N LYS A 546 23.43 8.45 -7.83
CA LYS A 546 24.78 8.42 -8.44
C LYS A 546 25.78 7.60 -7.63
N GLU A 547 25.71 7.67 -6.30
CA GLU A 547 26.54 6.86 -5.41
C GLU A 547 26.26 5.35 -5.58
N ILE A 548 24.98 4.96 -5.54
CA ILE A 548 24.54 3.57 -5.71
C ILE A 548 24.95 3.04 -7.09
N GLU A 549 24.73 3.82 -8.14
CA GLU A 549 25.19 3.48 -9.50
C GLU A 549 26.69 3.22 -9.52
N GLY A 550 27.49 4.15 -8.98
CA GLY A 550 28.94 4.04 -8.98
C GLY A 550 29.47 2.83 -8.20
N GLU A 551 28.87 2.50 -7.06
CA GLU A 551 29.28 1.34 -6.26
C GLU A 551 28.89 0.00 -6.91
N ILE A 552 27.69 -0.08 -7.49
CA ILE A 552 27.26 -1.29 -8.22
C ILE A 552 28.07 -1.44 -9.52
N ASP A 553 28.37 -0.36 -10.24
CA ASP A 553 29.22 -0.39 -11.44
C ASP A 553 30.64 -0.88 -11.10
N LYS A 554 31.22 -0.46 -9.95
CA LYS A 554 32.49 -1.01 -9.44
C LYS A 554 32.39 -2.49 -9.14
N LEU A 555 31.29 -2.97 -8.56
CA LEU A 555 31.06 -4.39 -8.30
C LEU A 555 30.99 -5.20 -9.60
N VAL A 556 30.25 -4.73 -10.59
CA VAL A 556 30.14 -5.36 -11.93
C VAL A 556 31.50 -5.44 -12.61
N LYS A 557 32.28 -4.35 -12.60
CA LYS A 557 33.64 -4.32 -13.16
C LYS A 557 34.62 -5.25 -12.45
N ARG A 558 34.45 -5.45 -11.15
CA ARG A 558 35.26 -6.43 -10.38
C ARG A 558 34.90 -7.87 -10.73
N ARG A 559 33.64 -8.16 -11.04
CA ARG A 559 33.16 -9.52 -11.38
C ARG A 559 33.67 -10.01 -12.74
N ASN A 560 33.73 -9.14 -13.75
CA ASN A 560 33.89 -9.56 -15.16
C ASN A 560 35.32 -9.47 -15.71
N ASP A 561 36.32 -9.25 -14.85
CA ASP A 561 37.67 -8.80 -15.20
C ASP A 561 37.65 -7.52 -16.07
N LYS A 562 38.64 -6.63 -15.88
CA LYS A 562 38.60 -5.24 -16.42
C LYS A 562 38.54 -5.11 -17.96
N THR A 563 38.43 -6.21 -18.70
CA THR A 563 38.41 -6.30 -20.15
C THR A 563 37.00 -6.26 -20.75
N CYS A 564 35.94 -6.49 -19.96
CA CYS A 564 34.56 -6.46 -20.45
C CYS A 564 33.90 -5.09 -20.21
N ASN A 565 33.35 -4.46 -21.25
CA ASN A 565 32.67 -3.15 -21.21
C ASN A 565 31.26 -3.21 -20.55
N MET A 566 31.02 -4.11 -19.60
CA MET A 566 29.72 -4.19 -18.90
C MET A 566 29.62 -3.06 -17.88
N ALA A 567 28.52 -2.32 -17.93
CA ALA A 567 28.25 -1.20 -17.03
C ALA A 567 26.94 -1.41 -16.26
N ALA A 568 26.88 -0.82 -15.07
CA ALA A 568 25.62 -0.69 -14.31
C ALA A 568 25.13 0.75 -14.38
N ARG A 569 23.83 0.95 -14.63
CA ARG A 569 23.19 2.28 -14.70
C ARG A 569 21.88 2.28 -13.94
N VAL A 570 21.61 3.35 -13.20
CA VAL A 570 20.30 3.61 -12.63
C VAL A 570 19.42 4.17 -13.74
N GLU A 571 18.50 3.34 -14.25
CA GLU A 571 17.60 3.73 -15.34
C GLU A 571 16.34 4.43 -14.81
N HIS A 572 15.91 4.07 -13.60
CA HIS A 572 14.70 4.64 -12.99
C HIS A 572 14.81 4.72 -11.47
N VAL A 573 14.16 5.74 -10.90
CA VAL A 573 13.98 5.88 -9.45
C VAL A 573 12.49 6.03 -9.16
N GLU A 574 11.89 4.96 -8.64
CA GLU A 574 10.48 4.94 -8.26
C GLU A 574 10.28 5.52 -6.86
N TRP A 575 9.38 6.49 -6.74
CA TRP A 575 8.97 7.07 -5.46
C TRP A 575 7.76 6.32 -4.90
N VAL A 576 8.02 5.32 -4.04
CA VAL A 576 6.98 4.42 -3.54
C VAL A 576 6.03 5.15 -2.59
N LYS A 577 6.57 5.72 -1.51
CA LYS A 577 5.81 6.42 -0.46
C LYS A 577 6.71 7.27 0.43
N MET A 578 6.10 8.24 1.11
CA MET A 578 6.75 8.91 2.24
C MET A 578 6.96 7.92 3.38
N TYR A 579 8.20 7.78 3.84
CA TYR A 579 8.55 6.94 4.99
C TYR A 579 8.43 7.74 6.30
N ALA A 580 8.97 8.96 6.32
CA ALA A 580 8.92 9.91 7.41
C ALA A 580 8.93 11.34 6.84
N PRO A 581 8.65 12.40 7.64
CA PRO A 581 8.80 13.78 7.17
C PRO A 581 10.19 14.00 6.55
N GLY A 582 10.24 14.39 5.28
CA GLY A 582 11.49 14.61 4.54
C GLY A 582 12.21 13.37 4.02
N VAL A 583 11.74 12.16 4.34
CA VAL A 583 12.35 10.88 3.92
C VAL A 583 11.38 10.07 3.08
N VAL A 584 11.78 9.70 1.87
CA VAL A 584 11.01 8.90 0.93
C VAL A 584 11.58 7.48 0.85
N HIS A 585 10.70 6.48 0.78
CA HIS A 585 11.08 5.14 0.34
C HIS A 585 11.10 5.14 -1.19
N CYS A 586 12.29 4.96 -1.76
CA CYS A 586 12.52 4.83 -3.20
C CYS A 586 12.88 3.38 -3.59
N VAL A 587 12.69 3.05 -4.86
CA VAL A 587 13.29 1.88 -5.50
C VAL A 587 14.12 2.35 -6.69
N LEU A 588 15.43 2.07 -6.66
CA LEU A 588 16.33 2.35 -7.78
C LEU A 588 16.42 1.10 -8.64
N ASP A 589 16.01 1.22 -9.89
CA ASP A 589 16.12 0.16 -10.88
C ASP A 589 17.48 0.29 -11.57
N VAL A 590 18.40 -0.58 -11.17
CA VAL A 590 19.77 -0.61 -11.70
C VAL A 590 19.85 -1.68 -12.78
N HIS A 591 20.03 -1.25 -14.02
CA HIS A 591 20.27 -2.15 -15.14
C HIS A 591 21.76 -2.49 -15.22
N VAL A 592 22.05 -3.79 -15.26
CA VAL A 592 23.39 -4.34 -15.50
C VAL A 592 23.40 -4.92 -16.90
N GLN A 593 24.22 -4.35 -17.78
CA GLN A 593 24.30 -4.76 -19.18
C GLN A 593 24.82 -6.19 -19.32
N GLY A 594 24.23 -6.96 -20.24
CA GLY A 594 24.77 -8.22 -20.75
C GLY A 594 25.79 -8.04 -21.87
N ILE A 595 26.35 -9.16 -22.30
CA ILE A 595 27.21 -9.31 -23.49
C ILE A 595 26.42 -9.93 -24.66
N LEU A 596 25.32 -10.65 -24.37
CA LEU A 596 24.42 -11.26 -25.36
C LEU A 596 23.32 -10.32 -25.85
#